data_AF-A0A3R9N419-F1
#
_entry.id   AF-A0A3R9N419-F1
#
_cell.length_a   1.000
_cell.length_b   1.000
_cell.length_c   1.000
_cell.angle_alpha   90.00
_cell.angle_beta   90.00
_cell.angle_gamma   90.00
#
_symmetry.space_group_name_H-M   'P 1'
#
loop_
_entity.id
_entity.type
_entity.pdbx_description
1 polymer ?
#
loop_
_entity_poly.entity_id
_entity_poly.type
_entity_poly.pdbx_seq_one_letter_code
_entity_poly.pdbx_strand_id
1 'polypeptide(L)'
;MLLLLGSVFGWLWALGTYLVRQLPEATIPSARWLHAALAIPSGYILLFLSALARVFSTSMPSFKPAWALAIVPLHLLSMGCIFYSLYYVARALRSVELQRPAQFAEFVGEFFLLWFYPVGIWFIQPRINRLAGHAF
;
A
#
# COMPACT_ATOMS: atom_id res chain seq x y z
N MET A 1 -2.73 15.06 -6.43
CA MET A 1 -1.76 14.06 -5.94
C MET A 1 -2.13 13.52 -4.55
N LEU A 2 -2.23 14.36 -3.51
CA LEU A 2 -2.59 13.90 -2.15
C LEU A 2 -3.93 13.15 -2.08
N LEU A 3 -4.96 13.64 -2.78
CA LEU A 3 -6.26 12.95 -2.85
C LEU A 3 -6.15 11.55 -3.48
N LEU A 4 -5.38 11.43 -4.58
CA LEU A 4 -5.16 10.14 -5.24
C LEU A 4 -4.41 9.18 -4.31
N LEU A 5 -3.30 9.62 -3.70
CA LEU A 5 -2.50 8.79 -2.80
C LEU A 5 -3.28 8.41 -1.53
N GLY A 6 -4.02 9.35 -0.95
CA GLY A 6 -4.89 9.09 0.19
C GLY A 6 -6.01 8.11 -0.15
N SER A 7 -6.59 8.20 -1.35
CA SER A 7 -7.58 7.24 -1.84
C SER A 7 -6.98 5.84 -2.02
N VAL A 8 -5.80 5.72 -2.65
CA VAL A 8 -5.11 4.44 -2.84
C VAL A 8 -4.73 3.81 -1.51
N PHE A 9 -4.08 4.57 -0.62
CA PHE A 9 -3.63 4.04 0.67
C PHE A 9 -4.80 3.73 1.59
N GLY A 10 -5.84 4.56 1.60
CA GLY A 10 -7.08 4.30 2.32
C GLY A 10 -7.78 3.04 1.80
N TRP A 11 -7.80 2.84 0.48
CA TRP A 11 -8.35 1.64 -0.13
C TRP A 11 -7.55 0.39 0.25
N LEU A 12 -6.21 0.40 0.15
CA LEU A 12 -5.35 -0.70 0.57
C LEU A 12 -5.51 -1.03 2.06
N TRP A 13 -5.60 0.00 2.91
CA TRP A 13 -5.85 -0.14 4.34
C TRP A 13 -7.17 -0.86 4.62
N ALA A 14 -8.27 -0.35 4.05
CA ALA A 14 -9.59 -0.91 4.25
C ALA A 14 -9.67 -2.35 3.75
N LEU A 15 -9.16 -2.59 2.53
CA LEU A 15 -9.16 -3.88 1.87
C LEU A 15 -8.36 -4.92 2.66
N GLY A 16 -7.11 -4.62 3.00
CA GLY A 16 -6.26 -5.55 3.75
C GLY A 16 -6.76 -5.83 5.17
N THR A 17 -7.35 -4.83 5.83
CA THR A 17 -7.96 -5.02 7.16
C THR A 17 -9.18 -5.93 7.09
N TYR A 18 -10.02 -5.76 6.08
CA TYR A 18 -11.20 -6.59 5.87
C TYR A 18 -10.82 -8.04 5.51
N LEU A 19 -9.87 -8.23 4.58
CA LEU A 19 -9.48 -9.55 4.09
C LEU A 19 -8.78 -10.39 5.15
N VAL A 20 -7.84 -9.81 5.91
CA VAL A 20 -7.10 -10.61 6.91
C VAL A 20 -7.99 -11.09 8.05
N ARG A 21 -9.09 -10.37 8.35
CA ARG A 21 -10.08 -10.79 9.36
C ARG A 21 -10.87 -12.03 8.96
N GLN A 22 -10.89 -12.37 7.67
CA GLN A 22 -11.57 -13.58 7.17
C GLN A 22 -10.67 -14.81 7.17
N LEU A 23 -9.39 -14.67 7.52
CA LEU A 23 -8.43 -15.76 7.51
C LEU A 23 -8.11 -16.23 8.94
N PRO A 24 -7.80 -17.52 9.13
CA PRO A 24 -7.21 -18.00 10.38
C PRO A 24 -5.92 -17.25 10.72
N GLU A 25 -5.67 -16.99 12.01
CA GLU A 25 -4.56 -16.14 12.50
C GLU A 25 -3.16 -16.57 12.02
N ALA A 26 -2.97 -17.84 11.67
CA ALA A 26 -1.69 -18.38 11.22
C ALA A 26 -1.40 -18.19 9.71
N THR A 27 -2.35 -17.67 8.92
CA THR A 27 -2.24 -17.68 7.44
C THR A 27 -1.35 -16.56 6.90
N ILE A 28 -1.52 -15.35 7.43
CA ILE A 28 -0.88 -14.10 6.99
C ILE A 28 -0.61 -13.23 8.22
N PRO A 29 0.46 -12.41 8.26
CA PRO A 29 0.70 -11.48 9.37
C PRO A 29 -0.51 -10.58 9.64
N SER A 30 -0.67 -10.11 10.89
CA SER A 30 -1.80 -9.25 11.27
C SER A 30 -1.82 -7.91 10.51
N ALA A 31 -3.00 -7.29 10.38
CA ALA A 31 -3.21 -5.99 9.72
C ALA A 31 -2.29 -4.86 10.23
N ARG A 32 -1.78 -4.96 11.46
CA ARG A 32 -0.85 -3.97 12.05
C ARG A 32 0.41 -3.78 11.20
N TRP A 33 0.90 -4.84 10.56
CA TRP A 33 2.07 -4.75 9.67
C TRP A 33 1.75 -3.98 8.39
N LEU A 34 0.56 -4.18 7.83
CA LEU A 34 0.06 -3.37 6.71
C LEU A 34 -0.08 -1.91 7.11
N HIS A 35 -0.67 -1.63 8.28
CA HIS A 35 -0.87 -0.28 8.80
C HIS A 35 0.46 0.46 9.00
N ALA A 36 1.43 -0.21 9.63
CA ALA A 36 2.78 0.32 9.80
C ALA A 36 3.46 0.58 8.45
N ALA A 37 3.35 -0.35 7.50
CA ALA A 37 3.90 -0.20 6.16
C ALA A 37 3.25 0.95 5.38
N LEU A 38 1.95 1.23 5.54
CA LEU A 38 1.28 2.38 4.91
C LEU A 38 1.59 3.72 5.59
N ALA A 39 1.91 3.71 6.89
CA ALA A 39 2.24 4.92 7.63
C ALA A 39 3.58 5.54 7.19
N ILE A 40 4.59 4.70 6.91
CA ILE A 40 5.92 5.13 6.45
C ILE A 40 5.87 5.99 5.17
N PRO A 41 5.30 5.52 4.04
CA PRO A 41 5.22 6.30 2.81
C PRO A 41 4.33 7.54 3.00
N SER A 42 3.26 7.46 3.80
CA SER A 42 2.40 8.61 4.11
C SER A 42 3.19 9.71 4.82
N GLY A 43 3.97 9.36 5.85
CA GLY A 43 4.84 10.29 6.56
C GLY A 43 5.95 10.84 5.66
N TYR A 44 6.58 9.99 4.85
CA TYR A 44 7.60 10.40 3.89
C TYR A 44 7.07 11.44 2.88
N ILE A 45 5.90 11.21 2.29
CA ILE A 45 5.28 12.13 1.32
C ILE A 45 4.99 13.48 1.97
N LEU A 46 4.43 13.50 3.17
CA LEU A 46 4.15 14.74 3.90
C LEU A 46 5.44 15.51 4.23
N LEU A 47 6.47 14.81 4.71
CA LEU A 47 7.77 15.40 4.98
C LEU A 47 8.39 15.98 3.71
N PHE A 48 8.40 15.21 2.62
CA PHE A 48 8.92 15.63 1.33
C PHE A 48 8.21 16.87 0.79
N LEU A 49 6.86 16.89 0.83
CA LEU A 49 6.08 18.05 0.40
C LEU A 49 6.33 19.28 1.28
N SER A 50 6.49 19.10 2.59
CA SER A 50 6.81 20.20 3.50
C SER A 50 8.20 20.79 3.23
N ALA A 51 9.20 19.94 2.95
CA ALA A 51 10.54 20.35 2.60
C ALA A 51 10.55 21.08 1.25
N LEU A 52 9.83 20.54 0.26
CA LEU A 52 9.67 21.15 -1.06
C LEU A 52 9.01 22.53 -0.97
N ALA A 53 7.94 22.67 -0.18
CA ALA A 53 7.26 23.95 0.03
C ALA A 53 8.20 25.02 0.62
N ARG A 54 9.06 24.65 1.58
CA ARG A 54 10.06 25.57 2.15
C ARG A 54 11.13 25.99 1.16
N VAL A 55 11.56 25.08 0.28
CA VAL A 55 12.54 25.39 -0.79
C VAL A 55 11.95 26.38 -1.79
N PHE A 56 10.65 26.30 -2.10
CA PHE A 56 9.99 27.27 -2.98
C PHE A 56 9.67 28.60 -2.30
N SER A 57 9.44 28.62 -0.98
CA SER A 57 9.08 29.84 -0.24
C SER A 57 10.29 30.67 0.22
N THR A 58 11.48 30.08 0.24
CA THR A 58 12.73 30.76 0.57
C THR A 58 13.60 30.80 -0.69
N SER A 59 14.30 31.92 -0.95
CA SER A 59 15.26 31.98 -2.06
C SER A 59 16.22 30.79 -1.96
N MET A 60 16.21 29.93 -2.98
CA MET A 60 16.69 28.55 -2.92
C MET A 60 17.98 28.36 -2.12
N PRO A 61 17.98 27.54 -1.04
CA PRO A 61 19.22 27.04 -0.49
C PRO A 61 19.85 26.07 -1.49
N SER A 62 21.15 26.25 -1.78
CA SER A 62 21.93 25.35 -2.63
C SER A 62 21.79 23.89 -2.15
N PHE A 63 21.36 22.99 -3.03
CA PHE A 63 21.20 21.57 -2.71
C PHE A 63 22.55 20.95 -2.31
N LYS A 64 22.70 20.60 -1.02
CA LYS A 64 23.91 19.94 -0.52
C LYS A 64 23.84 18.43 -0.79
N PRO A 65 24.91 17.78 -1.29
CA PRO A 65 24.95 16.33 -1.52
C PRO A 65 24.58 15.47 -0.30
N ALA A 66 24.83 15.98 0.92
CA ALA A 66 24.44 15.33 2.17
C ALA A 66 22.92 15.08 2.29
N TRP A 67 22.09 15.93 1.68
CA TRP A 67 20.63 15.72 1.66
C TRP A 67 20.25 14.52 0.80
N ALA A 68 20.95 14.27 -0.30
CA ALA A 68 20.71 13.10 -1.14
C ALA A 68 20.97 11.79 -0.38
N LEU A 69 22.03 11.75 0.44
CA LEU A 69 22.36 10.59 1.28
C LEU A 69 21.28 10.27 2.32
N ALA A 70 20.52 11.27 2.78
CA ALA A 70 19.39 11.07 3.68
C ALA A 70 18.09 10.74 2.94
N ILE A 71 17.82 11.41 1.82
CA ILE A 71 16.55 11.28 1.07
C ILE A 71 16.48 9.93 0.34
N VAL A 72 17.56 9.48 -0.29
CA VAL A 72 17.53 8.26 -1.12
C VAL A 72 17.15 7.01 -0.32
N PRO A 73 17.77 6.71 0.84
CA PRO A 73 17.38 5.55 1.63
C PRO A 73 15.93 5.63 2.14
N LEU A 74 15.49 6.81 2.55
CA LEU A 74 14.12 7.02 3.02
C LEU A 74 13.09 6.84 1.88
N HIS A 75 13.43 7.29 0.68
CA HIS A 75 12.63 7.08 -0.52
C HIS A 75 12.53 5.60 -0.88
N LEU A 76 13.65 4.88 -0.90
CA LEU A 76 13.68 3.44 -1.19
C LEU A 76 12.91 2.64 -0.13
N LEU A 77 13.03 3.00 1.14
CA LEU A 77 12.23 2.41 2.22
C LEU A 77 10.73 2.64 1.97
N SER A 78 10.33 3.86 1.63
CA SER A 78 8.95 4.20 1.27
C SER A 78 8.45 3.36 0.08
N MET A 79 9.26 3.19 -0.97
CA MET A 79 8.90 2.34 -2.12
C MET A 79 8.75 0.87 -1.71
N GLY A 80 9.68 0.35 -0.90
CA GLY A 80 9.61 -1.02 -0.38
C GLY A 80 8.34 -1.25 0.45
N CYS A 81 7.96 -0.29 1.29
CA CYS A 81 6.72 -0.35 2.06
C CYS A 81 5.48 -0.35 1.18
N ILE A 82 5.43 0.46 0.12
CA ILE A 82 4.31 0.46 -0.84
C ILE A 82 4.20 -0.90 -1.52
N PHE A 83 5.30 -1.45 -2.03
CA PHE A 83 5.31 -2.78 -2.65
C PHE A 83 4.90 -3.89 -1.67
N TYR A 84 5.36 -3.81 -0.41
CA TYR A 84 4.90 -4.72 0.63
C TYR A 84 3.39 -4.61 0.86
N SER A 85 2.82 -3.41 0.92
CA SER A 85 1.37 -3.22 1.09
C SER A 85 0.58 -3.82 -0.07
N LEU A 86 1.04 -3.62 -1.32
CA LEU A 86 0.43 -4.25 -2.51
C LEU A 86 0.51 -5.77 -2.44
N TYR A 87 1.69 -6.31 -2.12
CA TYR A 87 1.91 -7.76 -1.93
C TYR A 87 0.99 -8.33 -0.84
N TYR A 88 0.92 -7.66 0.29
CA TYR A 88 0.14 -8.10 1.45
C TYR A 88 -1.33 -8.20 1.08
N VAL A 89 -1.88 -7.16 0.44
CA VAL A 89 -3.31 -7.11 0.08
C VAL A 89 -3.62 -8.10 -1.04
N ALA A 90 -2.77 -8.24 -2.06
CA ALA A 90 -2.94 -9.22 -3.12
C ALA A 90 -2.94 -10.66 -2.56
N ARG A 91 -1.97 -10.97 -1.70
CA ARG A 91 -1.88 -12.28 -1.04
C ARG A 91 -3.08 -12.53 -0.14
N ALA A 92 -3.53 -11.54 0.62
CA ALA A 92 -4.72 -11.65 1.47
C ALA A 92 -5.98 -11.93 0.65
N LEU A 93 -6.19 -11.19 -0.44
CA LEU A 93 -7.33 -11.41 -1.34
C LEU A 93 -7.34 -12.84 -1.86
N ARG A 94 -6.21 -13.27 -2.43
CA ARG A 94 -6.12 -14.61 -3.00
C ARG A 94 -6.24 -15.71 -1.95
N SER A 95 -5.72 -15.49 -0.75
CA SER A 95 -5.81 -16.47 0.33
C SER A 95 -7.24 -16.63 0.84
N VAL A 96 -8.02 -15.54 0.87
CA VAL A 96 -9.46 -15.60 1.22
C VAL A 96 -10.22 -16.38 0.16
N GLU A 97 -9.94 -16.16 -1.13
CA GLU A 97 -10.61 -16.91 -2.20
C GLU A 97 -10.27 -18.40 -2.19
N LEU A 98 -9.03 -18.75 -1.85
CA LEU A 98 -8.57 -20.14 -1.81
C LEU A 98 -8.80 -20.82 -0.46
N GLN A 99 -9.20 -20.08 0.58
CA GLN A 99 -9.30 -20.54 1.98
C GLN A 99 -8.01 -21.22 2.49
N ARG A 100 -6.86 -20.81 1.95
CA ARG A 100 -5.52 -21.27 2.33
C ARG A 100 -4.47 -20.21 2.01
N PRO A 101 -3.25 -20.28 2.57
CA PRO A 101 -2.18 -19.38 2.17
C PRO A 101 -1.92 -19.47 0.66
N ALA A 102 -2.06 -18.34 -0.04
CA ALA A 102 -1.76 -18.24 -1.46
C ALA A 102 -0.23 -18.19 -1.70
N GLN A 103 0.22 -18.91 -2.71
CA GLN A 103 1.59 -18.85 -3.23
C GLN A 103 1.75 -17.64 -4.16
N PHE A 104 2.97 -17.14 -4.31
CA PHE A 104 3.26 -15.92 -5.08
C PHE A 104 2.71 -15.96 -6.52
N ALA A 105 2.89 -17.09 -7.22
CA ALA A 105 2.39 -17.26 -8.58
C ALA A 105 0.86 -17.15 -8.69
N GLU A 106 0.14 -17.40 -7.59
CA GLU A 106 -1.32 -17.40 -7.57
C GLU A 106 -1.94 -16.02 -7.38
N PHE A 107 -1.16 -15.02 -6.91
CA PHE A 107 -1.65 -13.65 -6.68
C PHE A 107 -0.85 -12.55 -7.40
N VAL A 108 0.13 -12.92 -8.23
CA VAL A 108 0.96 -11.95 -8.95
C VAL A 108 0.13 -11.04 -9.86
N GLY A 109 -0.95 -11.56 -10.45
CA GLY A 109 -1.89 -10.77 -11.25
C GLY A 109 -2.59 -9.69 -10.41
N GLU A 110 -3.09 -10.07 -9.23
CA GLU A 110 -3.72 -9.18 -8.26
C GLU A 110 -2.77 -8.08 -7.79
N PHE A 111 -1.49 -8.42 -7.58
CA PHE A 111 -0.46 -7.44 -7.24
C PHE A 111 -0.35 -6.35 -8.31
N PHE A 112 -0.26 -6.73 -9.59
CA PHE A 112 -0.18 -5.75 -10.68
C PHE A 112 -1.49 -4.97 -10.85
N LEU A 113 -2.65 -5.61 -10.66
CA LEU A 113 -3.94 -4.90 -10.66
C LEU A 113 -3.97 -3.82 -9.56
N LEU A 114 -3.57 -4.14 -8.34
CA LEU A 114 -3.46 -3.17 -7.25
C LEU A 114 -2.44 -2.07 -7.56
N TRP A 115 -1.32 -2.42 -8.19
CA TRP A 115 -0.27 -1.45 -8.55
C TRP A 115 -0.75 -0.46 -9.62
N PHE A 116 -1.44 -0.93 -10.66
CA PHE A 116 -2.01 -0.08 -11.72
C PHE A 116 -3.34 0.55 -11.33
N TYR A 117 -3.48 1.00 -10.08
CA TYR A 117 -4.63 1.79 -9.65
C TYR A 117 -4.81 3.03 -10.56
N PRO A 118 -6.05 3.38 -10.97
CA PRO A 118 -7.33 2.81 -10.56
C PRO A 118 -7.80 1.60 -11.38
N VAL A 119 -7.06 1.18 -12.41
CA VAL A 119 -7.50 0.13 -13.36
C VAL A 119 -7.85 -1.18 -12.66
N GLY A 120 -7.05 -1.58 -11.66
CA GLY A 120 -7.33 -2.79 -10.90
C GLY A 120 -8.63 -2.79 -10.11
N ILE A 121 -9.20 -1.63 -9.79
CA ILE A 121 -10.44 -1.55 -9.00
C ILE A 121 -11.59 -2.25 -9.72
N TRP A 122 -11.70 -2.08 -11.05
CA TRP A 122 -12.77 -2.71 -11.83
C TRP A 122 -12.76 -4.24 -11.76
N PHE A 123 -11.59 -4.84 -11.53
CA PHE A 123 -11.43 -6.28 -11.41
C PHE A 123 -11.50 -6.76 -9.96
N ILE A 124 -10.93 -6.00 -9.02
CA ILE A 124 -10.82 -6.39 -7.61
C ILE A 124 -12.13 -6.11 -6.86
N GLN A 125 -12.76 -4.95 -7.08
CA GLN A 125 -13.94 -4.55 -6.32
C GLN A 125 -15.12 -5.54 -6.47
N PRO A 126 -15.48 -6.06 -7.66
CA PRO A 126 -16.53 -7.07 -7.78
C PRO A 126 -16.23 -8.36 -7.02
N ARG A 127 -14.96 -8.76 -6.94
CA ARG A 127 -14.53 -9.97 -6.20
C ARG A 127 -14.76 -9.78 -4.70
N ILE A 128 -14.38 -8.62 -4.16
CA ILE A 128 -14.63 -8.25 -2.76
C ILE A 128 -16.11 -8.21 -2.43
N ASN A 129 -16.93 -7.63 -3.33
CA ASN A 129 -18.37 -7.58 -3.11
C ASN A 129 -19.01 -8.97 -3.04
N ARG A 130 -18.51 -9.95 -3.81
CA ARG A 130 -18.95 -11.35 -3.68
C ARG A 130 -18.59 -11.94 -2.33
N LEU A 131 -17.36 -11.73 -1.86
CA LEU A 131 -16.91 -12.19 -0.53
C LEU A 131 -17.74 -11.57 0.61
N ALA A 132 -18.10 -10.29 0.49
CA ALA A 132 -18.94 -9.60 1.46
C ALA A 132 -20.42 -10.03 1.38
N GLY A 133 -20.93 -10.32 0.19
CA GLY A 133 -22.33 -10.70 -0.04
C GLY A 133 -22.69 -12.10 0.45
N HIS A 134 -21.73 -13.02 0.56
CA HIS A 134 -21.94 -14.35 1.14
C HIS A 134 -21.97 -14.37 2.68
N ALA A 135 -21.82 -13.22 3.34
CA ALA A 135 -21.81 -13.11 4.80
C ALA A 135 -23.20 -12.81 5.43
N PHE A 136 -24.29 -12.95 4.67
CA PHE A 136 -25.68 -12.82 5.12
C PHE A 136 -26.54 -13.99 4.64
#